data_AF-A0A6C0UTE4-F1
#
_entry.id   AF-A0A6C0UTE4-F1
#
_cell.length_a   1.000
_cell.length_b   1.000
_cell.length_c   1.000
_cell.angle_alpha   90.00
_cell.angle_beta   90.00
_cell.angle_gamma   90.00
#
_symmetry.space_group_name_H-M   'P 1'
#
loop_
_entity.id
_entity.type
_entity.pdbx_description
1 polymer ?
#
loop_
_entity_poly.entity_id
_entity_poly.type
_entity_poly.pdbx_seq_one_letter_code
_entity_poly.pdbx_strand_id
1 'polypeptide(L)'
;MTPTTRRVTRDPRRLARGVVRLATDRATVAVFAALAAVWAVGFVGVVPREIWVVDSPALVAAFFFDTLAANEFGVRETAVFYPALAVFGYLQAMVFVAAGRVLRTRLVGVGERRESGKRVESGERK
;
A
#
# COMPACT_ATOMS: atom_id res chain seq x y z
N MET A 1 0.53 18.64 38.24
CA MET A 1 0.82 17.34 37.61
C MET A 1 0.65 17.50 36.11
N THR A 2 1.74 17.64 35.37
CA THR A 2 1.73 17.96 33.95
C THR A 2 1.91 16.67 33.15
N PRO A 3 0.99 16.31 32.24
CA PRO A 3 1.13 15.07 31.47
C PRO A 3 2.27 15.26 30.46
N THR A 4 3.40 14.62 30.71
CA THR A 4 4.51 14.56 29.76
C THR A 4 4.10 13.66 28.59
N THR A 5 3.70 14.29 27.48
CA THR A 5 3.55 13.64 26.17
C THR A 5 4.87 12.97 25.80
N ARG A 6 4.95 11.66 26.03
CA ARG A 6 6.07 10.81 25.62
C ARG A 6 6.14 10.81 24.10
N ARG A 7 7.01 11.64 23.51
CA ARG A 7 7.34 11.54 22.08
C ARG A 7 7.89 10.14 21.86
N VAL A 8 7.12 9.31 21.18
CA VAL A 8 7.60 8.01 20.69
C VAL A 8 8.62 8.32 19.60
N THR A 9 9.90 8.44 19.98
CA THR A 9 11.01 8.44 19.03
C THR A 9 10.97 7.09 18.32
N ARG A 10 10.39 7.06 17.11
CA ARG A 10 10.37 5.87 16.28
C ARG A 10 11.80 5.56 15.88
N ASP A 11 12.38 4.52 16.49
CA ASP A 11 13.70 4.01 16.16
C ASP A 11 13.76 3.67 14.65
N PRO A 12 14.64 4.33 13.86
CA PRO A 12 14.71 4.14 12.41
C PRO A 12 15.04 2.69 12.05
N ARG A 13 15.76 1.95 12.90
CA ARG A 13 16.06 0.53 12.70
C ARG A 13 14.83 -0.36 12.83
N ARG A 14 13.82 0.06 13.61
CA ARG A 14 12.53 -0.64 13.69
C ARG A 14 11.69 -0.40 12.45
N LEU A 15 11.70 0.83 11.92
CA LEU A 15 11.02 1.16 10.68
C LEU A 15 11.60 0.39 9.50
N ALA A 16 12.92 0.39 9.32
CA ALA A 16 13.59 -0.34 8.26
C ALA A 16 13.25 -1.84 8.28
N ARG A 17 13.30 -2.49 9.46
CA ARG A 17 12.91 -3.90 9.61
C ARG A 17 11.43 -4.13 9.29
N GLY A 18 10.55 -3.21 9.69
CA GLY A 18 9.13 -3.26 9.36
C GLY A 18 8.88 -3.19 7.85
N VAL A 19 9.60 -2.31 7.15
CA VAL A 19 9.53 -2.16 5.69
C VAL A 19 10.04 -3.41 4.99
N VAL A 20 11.20 -3.94 5.39
CA VAL A 20 11.75 -5.17 4.81
C VAL A 20 10.78 -6.34 5.00
N ARG A 21 10.21 -6.49 6.20
CA ARG A 21 9.23 -7.54 6.49
C ARG A 21 7.94 -7.38 5.68
N LEU A 22 7.50 -6.15 5.42
CA LEU A 22 6.36 -5.89 4.55
C LEU A 22 6.71 -6.19 3.09
N ALA A 23 7.90 -5.81 2.64
CA ALA A 23 8.38 -6.05 1.29
C ALA A 23 8.51 -7.54 0.99
N THR A 24 8.88 -8.39 1.95
CA THR A 24 9.00 -9.84 1.76
C THR A 24 7.73 -10.63 2.10
N ASP A 25 6.64 -9.94 2.43
CA ASP A 25 5.39 -10.62 2.80
C ASP A 25 4.73 -11.29 1.59
N ARG A 26 4.22 -12.51 1.77
CA ARG A 26 3.49 -13.24 0.72
C ARG A 26 2.29 -12.45 0.21
N ALA A 27 1.62 -11.69 1.08
CA ALA A 27 0.51 -10.83 0.68
C ALA A 27 0.97 -9.73 -0.29
N THR A 28 2.15 -9.14 -0.05
CA THR A 28 2.72 -8.11 -0.93
C THR A 28 3.03 -8.69 -2.31
N VAL A 29 3.68 -9.85 -2.34
CA VAL A 29 4.00 -10.55 -3.60
C VAL A 29 2.71 -10.92 -4.35
N ALA A 30 1.70 -11.44 -3.65
CA ALA A 30 0.43 -11.81 -4.26
C ALA A 30 -0.34 -10.60 -4.81
N VAL A 31 -0.39 -9.49 -4.06
CA VAL A 31 -1.01 -8.24 -4.53
C VAL A 31 -0.25 -7.68 -5.73
N PHE A 32 1.08 -7.68 -5.69
CA PHE A 32 1.89 -7.25 -6.84
C PHE A 32 1.62 -8.11 -8.07
N ALA A 33 1.60 -9.44 -7.93
CA ALA A 33 1.28 -10.35 -9.03
C ALA A 33 -0.13 -10.11 -9.59
N ALA A 34 -1.11 -9.85 -8.71
CA ALA A 34 -2.46 -9.52 -9.13
C ALA A 34 -2.53 -8.20 -9.89
N LEU A 35 -1.87 -7.14 -9.42
CA LEU A 35 -1.79 -5.86 -10.11
C LEU A 35 -1.09 -6.01 -11.47
N ALA A 36 0.02 -6.75 -11.53
CA ALA A 36 0.72 -7.03 -12.79
C ALA A 36 -0.16 -7.80 -13.79
N ALA A 37 -0.95 -8.77 -13.31
CA ALA A 37 -1.91 -9.49 -14.13
C ALA A 37 -3.03 -8.58 -14.64
N VAL A 38 -3.58 -7.73 -13.77
CA VAL A 38 -4.61 -6.74 -14.12
C VAL A 38 -4.08 -5.78 -15.18
N TRP A 39 -2.89 -5.24 -14.98
CA TRP A 39 -2.21 -4.39 -15.97
C TRP A 39 -2.02 -5.12 -17.30
N ALA A 40 -1.52 -6.36 -17.29
CA ALA A 40 -1.31 -7.14 -18.51
C ALA A 40 -2.61 -7.40 -19.27
N VAL A 41 -3.70 -7.73 -18.57
CA VAL A 41 -5.03 -7.95 -19.15
C VAL A 41 -5.64 -6.64 -19.66
N GLY A 42 -5.42 -5.53 -18.94
CA GLY A 42 -5.79 -4.20 -19.40
C GLY A 42 -5.05 -3.79 -20.66
N PHE A 43 -3.75 -4.11 -20.74
CA PHE A 43 -2.91 -3.81 -21.90
C PHE A 43 -3.40 -4.51 -23.17
N VAL A 44 -3.90 -5.74 -23.07
CA VAL A 44 -4.52 -6.45 -24.22
C VAL A 44 -5.97 -6.04 -24.50
N GLY A 45 -6.51 -5.04 -23.78
CA GLY A 45 -7.82 -4.44 -24.06
C GLY A 45 -9.02 -5.29 -23.63
N VAL A 46 -8.81 -6.28 -22.76
CA VAL A 46 -9.85 -7.24 -22.35
C VAL A 46 -10.78 -6.68 -21.26
N VAL A 47 -10.34 -5.65 -20.54
CA VAL A 47 -11.07 -5.10 -19.38
C VAL A 47 -11.45 -3.62 -19.52
N PRO A 48 -12.52 -3.18 -18.83
CA PRO A 48 -12.99 -1.79 -18.83
C PRO A 48 -11.92 -0.79 -18.39
N ARG A 49 -12.04 0.46 -18.84
CA ARG A 49 -11.03 1.51 -18.59
C ARG A 49 -10.90 1.88 -17.10
N GLU A 50 -11.93 1.62 -16.31
CA GLU A 50 -11.99 1.92 -14.89
C GLU A 50 -10.94 1.14 -14.08
N ILE A 51 -10.52 -0.02 -14.58
CA ILE A 51 -9.47 -0.84 -13.93
C ILE A 51 -8.12 -0.12 -13.88
N TRP A 52 -7.84 0.76 -14.85
CA TRP A 52 -6.60 1.53 -14.88
C TRP A 52 -6.48 2.49 -13.70
N VAL A 53 -7.58 2.84 -13.00
CA VAL A 53 -7.53 3.68 -11.79
C VAL A 53 -6.69 3.02 -10.69
N VAL A 54 -6.72 1.68 -10.61
CA VAL A 54 -5.97 0.94 -9.59
C VAL A 54 -4.47 1.01 -9.87
N ASP A 55 -4.04 0.86 -11.13
CA ASP A 55 -2.62 0.91 -11.52
C ASP A 55 -2.10 2.32 -11.85
N SER A 56 -2.99 3.31 -11.90
CA SER A 56 -2.68 4.69 -12.30
C SER A 56 -1.48 5.29 -11.55
N PRO A 57 -1.33 5.16 -10.22
CA PRO A 57 -0.19 5.76 -9.52
C PRO A 57 1.16 5.21 -9.99
N ALA A 58 1.27 3.88 -10.14
CA ALA A 58 2.49 3.25 -10.64
C ALA A 58 2.78 3.61 -12.10
N LEU A 59 1.75 3.67 -12.94
CA LEU A 59 1.88 4.06 -14.35
C LEU A 59 2.34 5.51 -14.49
N VAL A 60 1.73 6.44 -13.75
CA VAL A 60 2.11 7.86 -13.75
C VAL A 60 3.56 8.02 -13.31
N ALA A 61 3.98 7.33 -12.26
CA ALA A 61 5.37 7.36 -11.82
C ALA A 61 6.32 6.79 -12.90
N ALA A 62 5.99 5.63 -13.48
CA ALA A 62 6.81 5.03 -14.53
C ALA A 62 6.96 5.93 -15.76
N PHE A 63 5.86 6.53 -16.24
CA PHE A 63 5.89 7.49 -17.34
C PHE A 63 6.72 8.73 -17.01
N PHE A 64 6.56 9.28 -15.80
CA PHE A 64 7.32 10.44 -15.35
C PHE A 64 8.83 10.18 -15.37
N PHE A 65 9.27 9.06 -14.81
CA PHE A 65 10.68 8.71 -14.77
C PHE A 65 11.26 8.35 -16.15
N ASP A 66 10.49 7.68 -17.02
CA ASP A 66 10.91 7.41 -18.39
C ASP A 66 11.06 8.71 -19.20
N THR A 67 10.12 9.65 -19.02
CA THR A 67 10.18 10.98 -19.66
C THR A 67 11.39 11.78 -19.18
N LEU A 68 11.64 11.79 -17.87
CA LEU A 68 12.84 12.43 -17.31
C LEU A 68 14.12 11.76 -17.83
N ALA A 69 14.16 10.43 -17.92
CA ALA A 69 15.31 9.71 -18.43
C ALA A 69 15.62 10.04 -19.90
N ALA A 70 14.57 10.08 -20.73
CA ALA A 70 14.70 10.46 -22.12
C ALA A 70 15.14 11.92 -22.29
N ASN A 71 14.53 12.84 -21.53
CA ASN A 71 14.79 14.28 -21.69
C ASN A 71 16.12 14.75 -21.08
N GLU A 72 16.44 14.29 -19.87
CA GLU A 72 17.61 14.80 -19.13
C GLU A 72 18.89 14.01 -19.43
N PHE A 73 18.76 12.75 -19.82
CA PHE A 73 19.90 11.83 -19.97
C PHE A 73 20.00 11.20 -21.36
N GLY A 74 19.08 11.51 -22.29
CA GLY A 74 19.09 10.96 -23.65
C GLY A 74 18.93 9.43 -23.69
N VAL A 75 18.37 8.84 -22.62
CA VAL A 75 18.13 7.40 -22.56
C VAL A 75 17.05 7.03 -23.57
N ARG A 76 17.19 5.87 -24.22
CA ARG A 76 16.20 5.38 -25.19
C ARG A 76 14.81 5.31 -24.56
N GLU A 77 13.80 5.83 -25.27
CA GLU A 77 12.40 5.76 -24.87
C GLU A 77 12.02 4.34 -24.45
N THR A 78 11.20 4.21 -23.41
CA THR A 78 10.72 2.96 -22.78
C THR A 78 11.77 2.11 -22.07
N ALA A 79 13.06 2.45 -22.15
CA ALA A 79 14.10 1.67 -21.47
C ALA A 79 13.99 1.76 -19.94
N VAL A 80 13.43 2.85 -19.40
CA VAL A 80 13.24 3.08 -17.96
C VAL A 80 11.81 2.78 -17.54
N PHE A 81 10.85 2.87 -18.47
CA PHE A 81 9.43 2.67 -18.20
C PHE A 81 9.12 1.33 -17.51
N TYR A 82 9.48 0.19 -18.12
CA TYR A 82 9.13 -1.13 -17.56
C TYR A 82 9.83 -1.42 -16.21
N PRO A 83 11.14 -1.13 -16.05
CA PRO A 83 11.79 -1.21 -14.74
C PRO A 83 11.13 -0.32 -13.69
N ALA A 84 10.82 0.94 -14.02
CA ALA A 84 10.17 1.87 -13.12
C ALA A 84 8.77 1.38 -12.74
N LEU A 85 7.99 0.89 -13.71
CA LEU A 85 6.67 0.33 -13.49
C LEU A 85 6.71 -0.86 -12.53
N ALA A 86 7.70 -1.76 -12.67
CA ALA A 86 7.87 -2.87 -11.74
C ALA A 86 8.16 -2.38 -10.31
N VAL A 87 9.06 -1.41 -10.15
CA VAL A 87 9.42 -0.85 -8.84
C VAL A 87 8.22 -0.14 -8.20
N PHE A 88 7.59 0.78 -8.91
CA PHE A 88 6.46 1.55 -8.39
C PHE A 88 5.22 0.69 -8.18
N GLY A 89 4.96 -0.29 -9.04
CA GLY A 89 3.91 -1.29 -8.84
C GLY A 89 4.12 -2.10 -7.57
N TYR A 90 5.37 -2.47 -7.25
CA TYR A 90 5.68 -3.18 -6.00
C TYR A 90 5.48 -2.29 -4.77
N LEU A 91 5.92 -1.04 -4.83
CA LEU A 91 5.68 -0.06 -3.76
C LEU A 91 4.18 0.16 -3.52
N GLN A 92 3.40 0.25 -4.60
CA GLN A 92 1.96 0.37 -4.54
C GLN A 92 1.31 -0.86 -3.88
N ALA A 93 1.78 -2.08 -4.20
CA ALA A 93 1.34 -3.30 -3.52
C ALA A 93 1.64 -3.28 -2.01
N MET A 94 2.83 -2.81 -1.61
CA MET A 94 3.16 -2.63 -0.19
C MET A 94 2.20 -1.67 0.50
N VAL A 95 1.83 -0.57 -0.16
CA VAL A 95 0.87 0.41 0.37
C VAL A 95 -0.50 -0.24 0.56
N PHE A 96 -1.00 -1.01 -0.41
CA PHE A 96 -2.29 -1.71 -0.28
C PHE A 96 -2.29 -2.70 0.89
N VAL A 97 -1.23 -3.51 1.04
CA VAL A 97 -1.12 -4.46 2.15
C VAL A 97 -1.03 -3.74 3.49
N ALA A 98 -0.25 -2.65 3.58
CA ALA A 98 -0.15 -1.85 4.79
C ALA A 98 -1.51 -1.22 5.16
N ALA A 99 -2.20 -0.62 4.18
CA ALA A 99 -3.52 -0.02 4.37
C ALA A 99 -4.55 -1.07 4.81
N GLY A 100 -4.56 -2.25 4.18
CA GLY A 100 -5.44 -3.36 4.55
C GLY A 100 -5.19 -3.86 5.98
N ARG A 101 -3.94 -3.93 6.41
CA ARG A 101 -3.58 -4.29 7.81
C ARG A 101 -4.08 -3.24 8.80
N VAL A 102 -3.89 -1.96 8.50
CA VAL A 102 -4.37 -0.86 9.35
C VAL A 102 -5.90 -0.90 9.43
N LEU A 103 -6.58 -1.04 8.30
CA LEU A 103 -8.03 -1.10 8.25
C LEU A 103 -8.58 -2.30 9.04
N ARG A 104 -8.00 -3.49 8.85
CA ARG A 104 -8.37 -4.70 9.62
C ARG A 104 -8.21 -4.47 11.12
N THR A 105 -7.09 -3.89 11.55
CA THR A 105 -6.82 -3.61 12.97
C THR A 105 -7.83 -2.63 13.55
N ARG A 106 -8.21 -1.59 12.79
CA ARG A 106 -9.22 -0.61 13.20
C ARG A 106 -10.61 -1.23 13.31
N LEU A 107 -11.00 -2.08 12.37
CA LEU A 107 -12.32 -2.72 12.37
C LEU A 107 -12.46 -3.71 13.53
N VAL A 108 -11.43 -4.53 13.81
CA VAL A 108 -11.42 -5.44 14.96
C VAL A 108 -11.53 -4.68 16.29
N GLY A 109 -10.77 -3.58 16.44
CA GLY A 109 -10.83 -2.75 17.65
C GLY A 109 -12.16 -1.99 17.85
N VAL A 110 -12.95 -1.79 16.80
CA VAL A 110 -14.32 -1.23 16.91
C VAL A 110 -15.31 -2.28 17.41
N GLY A 111 -15.12 -3.56 17.03
CA GLY A 111 -15.95 -4.67 17.51
C GLY A 111 -15.84 -4.88 19.03
N GLU A 112 -14.62 -4.91 19.56
CA GLU A 112 -14.37 -5.11 21.00
C GLU A 112 -14.99 -4.00 21.88
N ARG A 113 -14.97 -2.74 21.42
CA ARG A 113 -15.62 -1.62 22.15
C ARG A 113 -17.13 -1.75 22.21
N ARG A 114 -17.77 -2.26 21.15
CA ARG A 114 -19.23 -2.45 21.12
C ARG A 114 -19.69 -3.59 22.04
N GLU A 115 -18.92 -4.67 22.14
CA GLU A 115 -19.24 -5.78 23.06
C GLU A 115 -19.02 -5.41 24.53
N SER A 116 -17.98 -4.61 24.81
CA SER A 116 -17.74 -4.10 26.16
C SER A 116 -18.86 -3.18 26.66
N GLY A 117 -19.38 -2.29 25.79
CA GLY A 117 -20.51 -1.42 26.14
C GLY A 117 -21.81 -2.17 26.43
N LYS A 118 -22.13 -3.20 25.64
CA LYS A 118 -23.33 -4.04 25.87
C LYS A 118 -23.30 -4.80 27.20
N ARG A 119 -22.11 -5.25 27.66
CA ARG A 119 -21.99 -5.92 28.97
C ARG A 119 -22.18 -4.97 30.15
N VAL A 120 -21.78 -3.71 30.01
CA VAL A 120 -21.96 -2.70 31.07
C VAL A 120 -23.44 -2.35 31.23
N GLU A 121 -24.17 -2.10 30.13
CA GLU A 121 -25.62 -1.84 30.18
C GLU A 121 -26.44 -3.03 30.71
N SER A 122 -25.98 -4.26 30.51
CA SER A 122 -26.64 -5.45 31.05
C SER A 122 -26.31 -5.71 32.52
N GLY A 123 -25.20 -5.16 33.04
CA GLY A 123 -24.80 -5.26 34.45
C GLY A 123 -25.46 -4.21 35.34
N GLU A 124 -25.89 -3.09 34.76
CA GLU A 124 -26.52 -1.96 35.46
C GLU A 124 -28.05 -2.13 35.61
N ARG A 125 -28.65 -3.16 34.96
CA ARG A 125 -30.07 -3.53 35.10
C ARG A 125 -30.30 -4.70 36.07
N LYS A 126 -29.61 -4.72 37.21
CA LYS A 126 -29.94 -5.62 38.32
C LYS A 126 -30.01 -4.87 39.63
#